data_AF-A0A2E8BE32-F1
#
_entry.id   AF-A0A2E8BE32-F1
#
_cell.length_a   1.000
_cell.length_b   1.000
_cell.length_c   1.000
_cell.angle_alpha   90.00
_cell.angle_beta   90.00
_cell.angle_gamma   90.00
#
_symmetry.space_group_name_H-M   'P 1'
#
loop_
_entity.id
_entity.type
_entity.pdbx_description
1 polymer ?
#
loop_
_entity_poly.entity_id
_entity_poly.type
_entity_poly.pdbx_seq_one_letter_code
_entity_poly.pdbx_strand_id
1 'polypeptide(L)'
;MAKRTQKAKATARFGARYGVSVRRNAGSALAKKNAKYTCPVCHYRKVVRKSVGIWHCSKCNHTFAGGAWEPFTRASDANTRILRRSVEGATTADMAFIAQQAALDFERSAAEESSEEE
;
A
#
# COMPACT_ATOMS: atom_id res chain seq x y z
N MET A 1 17.42 -13.13 27.88
CA MET A 1 18.40 -12.41 27.05
C MET A 1 18.45 -10.95 27.47
N ALA A 2 19.61 -10.45 27.90
CA ALA A 2 19.76 -9.07 28.37
C ALA A 2 19.85 -8.06 27.21
N LYS A 3 19.31 -6.86 27.42
CA LYS A 3 19.39 -5.75 26.45
C LYS A 3 20.83 -5.22 26.39
N ARG A 4 21.53 -5.47 25.28
CA ARG A 4 22.96 -5.09 25.11
C ARG A 4 23.20 -3.61 24.79
N THR A 5 22.22 -2.91 24.21
CA THR A 5 22.40 -1.50 23.79
C THR A 5 21.19 -0.66 24.15
N GLN A 6 21.38 0.58 24.60
CA GLN A 6 20.25 1.47 24.93
C GLN A 6 19.58 2.08 23.69
N LYS A 7 20.36 2.76 22.83
CA LYS A 7 19.85 3.52 21.67
C LYS A 7 20.26 2.94 20.31
N ALA A 8 21.47 2.37 20.21
CA ALA A 8 22.07 2.00 18.93
C ALA A 8 21.40 0.79 18.23
N LYS A 9 20.88 -0.20 18.97
CA LYS A 9 20.23 -1.38 18.38
C LYS A 9 21.08 -2.00 17.26
N ALA A 10 20.49 -2.32 16.11
CA ALA A 10 21.16 -2.93 14.96
C ALA A 10 22.26 -2.05 14.32
N THR A 11 22.28 -0.74 14.57
CA THR A 11 23.30 0.17 14.04
C THR A 11 24.56 0.23 14.89
N ALA A 12 24.58 -0.47 16.04
CA ALA A 12 25.80 -0.64 16.84
C ALA A 12 26.96 -1.27 16.05
N ARG A 13 26.66 -2.05 15.00
CA ARG A 13 27.66 -2.62 14.07
C ARG A 13 28.58 -1.56 13.43
N PHE A 14 28.09 -0.33 13.31
CA PHE A 14 28.83 0.75 12.67
C PHE A 14 29.85 1.40 13.61
N GLY A 15 29.78 1.13 14.92
CA GLY A 15 30.62 1.76 15.94
C GLY A 15 30.41 3.28 16.01
N ALA A 16 31.50 4.01 16.27
CA ALA A 16 31.47 5.47 16.36
C ALA A 16 31.36 6.19 15.01
N ARG A 17 31.57 5.49 13.89
CA ARG A 17 31.67 6.05 12.53
C ARG A 17 30.33 6.60 11.98
N TYR A 18 30.43 7.45 10.95
CA TYR A 18 29.32 7.98 10.10
C TYR A 18 28.37 9.00 10.74
N GLY A 19 28.52 9.33 12.03
CA GLY A 19 27.67 10.31 12.72
C GLY A 19 26.27 9.78 13.10
N VAL A 20 25.60 10.48 14.02
CA VAL A 20 24.35 10.01 14.65
C VAL A 20 23.16 10.01 13.68
N SER A 21 23.01 11.05 12.85
CA SER A 21 21.87 11.20 11.93
C SER A 21 21.82 10.05 10.91
N VAL A 22 22.96 9.79 10.24
CA VAL A 22 23.08 8.71 9.25
C VAL A 22 22.79 7.35 9.89
N ARG A 23 23.35 7.07 11.09
CA ARG A 23 23.08 5.81 11.79
C ARG A 23 21.62 5.68 12.21
N ARG A 24 20.93 6.77 12.55
CA ARG A 24 19.48 6.74 12.89
C ARG A 24 18.63 6.37 11.68
N ASN A 25 18.92 6.97 10.52
CA ASN A 25 18.23 6.68 9.26
C ASN A 25 18.51 5.26 8.76
N ALA A 26 19.76 4.81 8.83
CA ALA A 26 20.09 3.42 8.53
C ALA A 26 19.38 2.44 9.47
N GLY A 27 19.24 2.81 10.75
CA GLY A 27 18.54 2.01 11.76
C GLY A 27 17.06 1.80 11.46
N SER A 28 16.35 2.84 11.02
CA SER A 28 14.94 2.73 10.63
C SER A 28 14.78 1.86 9.38
N ALA A 29 15.63 2.03 8.37
CA ALA A 29 15.62 1.20 7.17
C ALA A 29 15.94 -0.28 7.47
N LEU A 30 16.93 -0.55 8.33
CA LEU A 30 17.29 -1.90 8.76
C LEU A 30 16.20 -2.57 9.59
N ALA A 31 15.50 -1.82 10.45
CA ALA A 31 14.38 -2.33 11.22
C ALA A 31 13.25 -2.81 10.30
N LYS A 32 12.91 -2.01 9.28
CA LYS A 32 11.95 -2.37 8.24
C LYS A 32 12.40 -3.62 7.46
N LYS A 33 13.63 -3.60 6.94
CA LYS A 33 14.22 -4.71 6.18
C LYS A 33 14.16 -6.06 6.91
N ASN A 34 14.44 -6.04 8.21
CA ASN A 34 14.56 -7.25 9.02
C ASN A 34 13.23 -7.66 9.68
N ALA A 35 12.18 -6.86 9.55
CA ALA A 35 10.87 -7.21 10.08
C ALA A 35 10.26 -8.39 9.28
N LYS A 36 9.44 -9.19 9.97
CA LYS A 36 8.62 -10.22 9.33
C LYS A 36 7.27 -9.64 8.96
N TYR A 37 6.89 -9.80 7.71
CA TYR A 37 5.64 -9.29 7.17
C TYR A 37 4.61 -10.40 6.94
N THR A 38 3.35 -9.99 6.85
CA THR A 38 2.21 -10.86 6.54
C THR A 38 2.22 -11.22 5.06
N CYS A 39 2.05 -12.51 4.74
CA CYS A 39 1.96 -12.97 3.36
C CYS A 39 0.59 -12.62 2.76
N PRO A 40 0.53 -12.12 1.50
CA PRO A 40 -0.74 -11.85 0.85
C PRO A 40 -1.53 -13.12 0.50
N VAL A 41 -0.87 -14.28 0.39
CA VAL A 41 -1.50 -15.56 0.01
C VAL A 41 -1.93 -16.38 1.21
N CYS A 42 -1.01 -16.67 2.14
CA CYS A 42 -1.32 -17.52 3.30
C CYS A 42 -1.63 -16.75 4.58
N HIS A 43 -1.49 -15.42 4.60
CA HIS A 43 -1.75 -14.55 5.75
C HIS A 43 -0.93 -14.81 7.02
N TYR A 44 0.13 -15.62 6.96
CA TYR A 44 1.08 -15.78 8.06
C TYR A 44 2.18 -14.73 8.01
N ARG A 45 2.64 -14.29 9.19
CA ARG A 45 3.77 -13.35 9.38
C ARG A 45 5.13 -14.03 9.19
N LYS A 46 5.35 -14.59 8.00
CA LYS A 46 6.54 -15.38 7.63
C LYS A 46 7.22 -14.87 6.35
N VAL A 47 6.90 -13.67 5.90
CA VAL A 47 7.57 -13.03 4.75
C VAL A 47 8.89 -12.43 5.18
N VAL A 48 9.94 -12.75 4.44
CA VAL A 48 11.31 -12.27 4.60
C VAL A 48 11.86 -11.75 3.27
N ARG A 49 12.82 -10.84 3.33
CA ARG A 49 13.48 -10.28 2.15
C ARG A 49 14.51 -11.24 1.59
N LYS A 50 14.41 -11.60 0.30
CA LYS A 50 15.41 -12.43 -0.39
C LYS A 50 16.49 -11.57 -1.03
N SER A 51 16.09 -10.55 -1.79
CA SER A 51 16.99 -9.56 -2.40
C SER A 51 16.33 -8.17 -2.42
N VAL A 52 16.97 -7.17 -3.02
CA VAL A 52 16.34 -5.85 -3.18
C VAL A 52 15.09 -5.99 -4.03
N GLY A 53 13.93 -5.61 -3.49
CA GLY A 53 12.66 -5.66 -4.21
C GLY A 53 12.03 -7.05 -4.33
N ILE A 54 12.68 -8.13 -3.86
CA ILE A 54 12.12 -9.49 -3.89
C ILE A 54 11.89 -10.01 -2.48
N TRP A 55 10.65 -10.41 -2.22
CA TRP A 55 10.18 -10.92 -0.93
C TRP A 55 9.69 -12.36 -1.08
N HIS A 56 9.89 -13.16 -0.03
CA HIS A 56 9.60 -14.59 -0.03
C HIS A 56 8.91 -15.00 1.26
N CYS A 57 7.82 -15.76 1.17
CA CYS A 57 7.18 -16.38 2.31
C CYS A 57 7.76 -17.77 2.58
N SER A 58 8.34 -17.99 3.76
CA SER A 58 8.87 -19.29 4.14
C SER A 58 7.80 -20.34 4.48
N LYS A 59 6.50 -19.98 4.50
CA LYS A 59 5.41 -20.93 4.75
C LYS A 59 4.87 -21.55 3.47
N CYS A 60 4.44 -20.72 2.53
CA CYS A 60 3.78 -21.16 1.30
C CYS A 60 4.67 -21.04 0.05
N ASN A 61 5.96 -20.72 0.23
CA ASN A 61 6.95 -20.53 -0.83
C ASN A 61 6.66 -19.43 -1.85
N HIS A 62 5.60 -18.64 -1.66
CA HIS A 62 5.27 -17.55 -2.56
C HIS A 62 6.35 -16.46 -2.56
N THR A 63 6.84 -16.12 -3.75
CA THR A 63 7.78 -15.03 -4.00
C THR A 63 7.11 -13.92 -4.78
N PHE A 64 7.29 -12.68 -4.35
CA PHE A 64 6.66 -11.53 -5.00
C PHE A 64 7.58 -10.31 -5.00
N ALA A 65 7.31 -9.39 -5.93
CA ALA A 65 7.98 -8.12 -6.03
C ALA A 65 7.39 -7.12 -5.02
N GLY A 66 8.24 -6.27 -4.44
CA GLY A 66 7.84 -5.25 -3.48
C GLY A 66 8.88 -4.13 -3.38
N GLY A 67 8.79 -3.34 -2.32
CA GLY A 67 9.75 -2.27 -2.07
C GLY A 67 11.14 -2.75 -1.64
N ALA A 68 12.10 -1.82 -1.65
CA ALA A 68 13.49 -2.10 -1.26
C ALA A 68 13.66 -2.46 0.22
N TRP A 69 12.89 -1.80 1.10
CA TRP A 69 12.96 -1.95 2.57
C TRP A 69 11.71 -2.56 3.20
N GLU A 70 10.56 -2.44 2.52
CA GLU A 70 9.26 -2.95 2.95
C GLU A 70 8.59 -3.63 1.75
N PRO A 71 7.86 -4.75 1.91
CA PRO A 71 7.19 -5.44 0.80
C PRO A 71 6.10 -4.57 0.18
N PHE A 72 5.30 -3.89 1.00
CA PHE A 72 4.26 -2.96 0.57
C PHE A 72 4.72 -1.54 0.84
N THR A 73 4.82 -0.73 -0.22
CA THR A 73 5.20 0.69 -0.12
C THR A 73 3.96 1.57 -0.08
N ARG A 74 4.07 2.78 0.44
CA ARG A 74 2.97 3.77 0.43
C ARG A 74 2.41 4.00 -0.98
N ALA A 75 3.27 4.03 -1.99
CA ALA A 75 2.86 4.16 -3.39
C ALA A 75 2.13 2.90 -3.88
N SER A 76 2.63 1.71 -3.55
CA SER A 76 1.96 0.44 -3.88
C SER A 76 0.57 0.36 -3.26
N ASP A 77 0.43 0.74 -1.99
CA ASP A 77 -0.87 0.75 -1.31
C ASP A 77 -1.83 1.76 -1.95
N ALA A 78 -1.36 2.95 -2.32
CA ALA A 78 -2.17 3.95 -3.00
C ALA A 78 -2.63 3.46 -4.38
N ASN A 79 -1.72 2.87 -5.18
CA ASN A 79 -2.05 2.32 -6.49
C ASN A 79 -3.08 1.18 -6.37
N THR A 80 -2.94 0.32 -5.36
CA THR A 80 -3.89 -0.77 -5.13
C THR A 80 -5.29 -0.24 -4.82
N ARG A 81 -5.41 0.89 -4.11
CA ARG A 81 -6.72 1.55 -3.86
C ARG A 81 -7.34 2.11 -5.13
N ILE A 82 -6.54 2.75 -5.98
CA ILE A 82 -7.00 3.28 -7.27
C ILE A 82 -7.49 2.15 -8.17
N LEU A 83 -6.70 1.06 -8.28
CA LEU A 83 -7.06 -0.11 -9.08
C LEU A 83 -8.33 -0.78 -8.58
N ARG A 84 -8.51 -0.92 -7.26
CA ARG A 84 -9.76 -1.43 -6.69
C ARG A 84 -10.94 -0.56 -7.09
N ARG A 85 -10.84 0.77 -6.93
CA ARG A 85 -11.88 1.71 -7.34
C ARG A 85 -12.19 1.63 -8.85
N SER A 86 -11.20 1.41 -9.70
CA SER A 86 -11.44 1.28 -11.15
C SER A 86 -12.05 -0.06 -11.55
N VAL A 87 -11.72 -1.15 -10.85
CA VAL A 87 -12.20 -2.50 -11.16
C VAL A 87 -13.58 -2.76 -10.58
N GLU A 88 -13.81 -2.33 -9.33
CA GLU A 88 -15.09 -2.48 -8.64
C GLU A 88 -16.10 -1.38 -9.01
N GLY A 89 -15.64 -0.35 -9.74
CA GLY A 89 -16.38 0.88 -9.97
C GLY A 89 -16.42 1.78 -8.72
N ALA A 90 -16.80 3.05 -8.91
CA ALA A 90 -17.38 3.80 -7.81
C ALA A 90 -18.55 2.95 -7.27
N THR A 91 -18.72 2.90 -5.95
CA THR A 91 -19.55 1.91 -5.25
C THR A 91 -20.94 1.70 -5.90
N THR A 92 -21.63 0.59 -5.63
CA THR A 92 -23.00 0.37 -6.12
C THR A 92 -23.94 1.56 -5.85
N ALA A 93 -23.70 2.32 -4.78
CA ALA A 93 -24.38 3.57 -4.46
C ALA A 93 -24.05 4.71 -5.45
N ASP A 94 -22.79 4.83 -5.88
CA ASP A 94 -22.35 5.84 -6.85
C ASP A 94 -22.89 5.54 -8.27
N MET A 95 -22.92 4.26 -8.67
CA MET A 95 -23.52 3.86 -9.95
C MET A 95 -25.03 4.12 -9.99
N ALA A 96 -25.74 3.85 -8.88
CA ALA A 96 -27.16 4.15 -8.76
C ALA A 96 -27.43 5.67 -8.78
N PHE A 97 -26.61 6.46 -8.10
CA PHE A 97 -26.72 7.92 -8.09
C PHE A 97 -26.47 8.53 -9.47
N ILE A 98 -25.44 8.06 -10.19
CA ILE A 98 -25.16 8.51 -11.57
C ILE A 98 -26.32 8.16 -12.51
N ALA A 99 -26.87 6.94 -12.42
CA ALA A 99 -28.01 6.54 -13.25
C ALA A 99 -29.27 7.37 -12.94
N GLN A 100 -29.52 7.65 -11.66
CA GLN A 100 -30.66 8.44 -11.21
C GLN A 100 -30.56 9.90 -11.66
N GLN A 101 -29.36 10.49 -11.59
CA GLN A 101 -29.13 11.86 -12.04
C GLN A 101 -29.23 11.99 -13.57
N ALA A 102 -28.71 11.01 -14.32
CA ALA A 102 -28.86 10.97 -15.77
C ALA A 102 -30.33 10.83 -16.21
N ALA A 103 -31.17 10.09 -15.48
CA ALA A 103 -32.60 10.00 -15.75
C ALA A 103 -33.33 11.33 -15.53
N LEU A 104 -33.00 12.04 -14.44
CA LEU A 104 -33.59 13.36 -14.14
C LEU A 104 -33.18 14.42 -15.17
N ASP A 105 -31.92 14.40 -15.61
CA ASP A 105 -31.43 15.35 -16.62
C ASP A 105 -32.12 15.13 -17.97
N PHE A 106 -32.42 13.88 -18.34
CA PHE A 106 -33.17 13.55 -19.56
C PHE A 106 -34.63 14.02 -19.49
N GLU A 107 -35.31 13.81 -18.36
CA GLU A 107 -36.68 14.31 -18.18
C GLU A 107 -36.74 15.84 -18.25
N ARG A 108 -35.74 16.52 -17.67
CA ARG A 108 -35.64 17.98 -17.75
C ARG A 108 -35.41 18.45 -19.20
N SER A 109 -34.50 17.84 -19.94
CA SER A 109 -34.26 18.22 -21.34
C SER A 109 -35.47 17.96 -22.23
N ALA A 110 -36.17 16.83 -22.03
CA ALA A 110 -37.39 16.52 -22.78
C ALA A 110 -38.54 17.51 -22.48
N ALA A 111 -38.64 17.96 -21.22
CA ALA A 111 -39.61 18.99 -20.84
C ALA A 111 -39.27 20.35 -21.45
N GLU A 112 -37.99 20.73 -21.48
CA GLU A 112 -37.50 21.95 -22.15
C GLU A 112 -37.80 21.90 -23.65
N GLU A 113 -37.48 20.81 -24.34
CA GLU A 113 -37.81 20.61 -25.77
C GLU A 113 -39.32 20.72 -26.03
N SER A 114 -40.16 20.12 -25.19
CA SER A 114 -41.62 20.22 -25.33
C SER A 114 -42.17 21.64 -25.13
N SER A 115 -41.48 22.48 -24.35
CA SER A 115 -41.87 23.87 -24.11
C SER A 115 -41.38 24.85 -25.18
N GLU A 116 -40.37 24.46 -25.96
CA GLU A 116 -39.88 25.23 -27.12
C GLU A 116 -40.70 24.95 -28.39
N GLU A 117 -41.41 23.82 -28.44
CA GLU A 117 -42.28 23.42 -29.56
C GLU A 117 -43.74 23.94 -29.45
N GLU A 118 -44.15 24.50 -28.29
CA GLU A 118 -45.43 25.21 -28.08
C GLU A 118 -45.31 26.73 -28.32
#